data_AF-A0A971J4A9-F1
#
_entry.id   AF-A0A971J4A9-F1
#
_cell.length_a   1.000
_cell.length_b   1.000
_cell.length_c   1.000
_cell.angle_alpha   90.00
_cell.angle_beta   90.00
_cell.angle_gamma   90.00
#
_symmetry.space_group_name_H-M   'P 1'
#
loop_
_entity.id
_entity.type
_entity.pdbx_description
1 polymer ?
#
loop_
_entity_poly.entity_id
_entity_poly.type
_entity_poly.pdbx_seq_one_letter_code
_entity_poly.pdbx_strand_id
1 'polypeptide(L)' 'NLEFPKWTEVLLDAQLTAALLDRLTHKAHILNINGESYRFKQALARQPTD' A
#
# COMPACT_ATOMS: atom_id res chain seq x y z
N ASN A 1 3.42 1.95 -0.47
CA ASN A 1 2.63 0.73 -0.18
C ASN A 1 3.48 -0.15 0.71
N LEU A 2 2.93 -0.71 1.79
CA LEU A 2 3.66 -1.65 2.65
C LEU A 2 3.31 -3.08 2.26
N GLU A 3 4.34 -3.93 2.19
CA GLU A 3 4.17 -5.36 2.00
C GLU A 3 3.47 -5.97 3.22
N PHE A 4 2.63 -6.99 3.01
CA PHE A 4 1.82 -7.59 4.08
C PHE A 4 2.60 -8.02 5.34
N PRO A 5 3.84 -8.56 5.26
CA PRO A 5 4.61 -8.88 6.46
C PRO A 5 4.94 -7.67 7.34
N LYS A 6 4.99 -6.45 6.76
CA LYS A 6 5.28 -5.20 7.46
C LYS A 6 4.04 -4.58 8.10
N TRP A 7 2.85 -5.16 7.90
CA TRP A 7 1.62 -4.62 8.48
C TRP A 7 1.54 -4.79 9.99
N THR A 8 2.32 -5.69 10.57
CA THR A 8 2.47 -5.84 12.03
C THR A 8 3.06 -4.58 12.68
N GLU A 9 3.88 -3.81 11.96
CA GLU A 9 4.40 -2.51 12.42
C GLU A 9 3.28 -1.48 12.65
N VAL A 10 2.19 -1.61 11.90
CA VAL A 10 1.02 -0.73 11.99
C VAL A 10 -0.05 -1.31 12.90
N LEU A 11 -0.22 -2.64 12.88
CA LEU A 11 -1.33 -3.34 13.53
C LEU A 11 -0.99 -3.97 14.89
N LEU A 12 0.21 -3.70 15.42
CA LEU A 12 0.71 -4.01 16.78
C LEU A 12 0.77 -5.50 17.18
N ASP A 13 -0.31 -6.25 16.95
CA ASP A 13 -0.41 -7.67 17.30
C ASP A 13 -0.28 -8.56 16.06
N ALA A 14 0.68 -9.48 16.10
CA ALA A 14 0.99 -10.36 14.98
C ALA A 14 -0.12 -11.39 14.69
N GLN A 15 -0.80 -11.91 15.73
CA GLN A 15 -1.85 -12.91 15.56
C GLN A 15 -3.10 -12.27 14.95
N LEU A 16 -3.50 -11.10 15.45
CA LEU A 16 -4.62 -10.33 14.89
C LEU A 16 -4.33 -9.87 13.46
N THR A 17 -3.10 -9.42 13.18
CA THR A 17 -2.68 -9.03 11.83
C THR A 17 -2.77 -10.21 10.86
N ALA A 18 -2.32 -11.40 11.27
CA ALA A 18 -2.42 -12.61 10.46
C ALA A 18 -3.88 -13.02 10.20
N ALA A 19 -4.72 -13.02 11.24
CA ALA A 19 -6.15 -13.34 11.11
C ALA A 19 -6.90 -12.33 10.22
N LEU A 20 -6.53 -11.05 10.28
CA LEU A 20 -7.08 -10.01 9.42
C LEU A 20 -6.64 -10.21 7.97
N LEU A 21 -5.34 -10.47 7.74
CA LEU A 21 -4.79 -10.67 6.41
C LEU A 21 -5.42 -11.90 5.74
N ASP A 22 -5.59 -12.99 6.48
CA ASP A 22 -6.26 -14.21 6.00
C ASP A 22 -7.68 -13.88 5.49
N ARG A 23 -8.49 -13.17 6.30
CA ARG A 23 -9.85 -12.78 5.92
C ARG A 23 -9.89 -11.81 4.73
N LEU A 24 -8.99 -10.84 4.72
CA LEU A 24 -8.93 -9.82 3.67
C LEU A 24 -8.48 -10.41 2.32
N THR A 25 -7.59 -11.39 2.35
CA THR A 25 -7.01 -11.99 1.13
C THR A 25 -7.81 -13.18 0.60
N HIS A 26 -8.65 -13.84 1.41
CA HIS A 26 -9.40 -15.05 1.06
C HIS A 26 -10.13 -15.01 -0.29
N LYS A 27 -10.72 -13.85 -0.67
CA LYS A 27 -11.42 -13.68 -1.97
C LYS A 27 -10.99 -12.41 -2.70
N ALA A 28 -9.76 -11.94 -2.46
CA ALA A 28 -9.24 -10.74 -3.08
C ALA A 28 -8.46 -11.04 -4.36
N HIS A 29 -8.52 -10.10 -5.30
CA HIS A 29 -7.57 -10.02 -6.41
C HIS A 29 -6.48 -9.01 -6.05
N ILE A 30 -5.25 -9.49 -5.87
CA ILE A 30 -4.11 -8.62 -5.54
C ILE A 30 -3.53 -8.06 -6.84
N LEU A 31 -3.66 -6.75 -7.02
CA LEU A 31 -3.06 -6.03 -8.14
C LEU A 31 -1.82 -5.31 -7.66
N ASN A 32 -0.64 -5.79 -8.09
CA ASN A 32 0.61 -5.13 -7.76
C ASN A 32 0.88 -3.96 -8.72
N ILE A 33 0.56 -2.74 -8.27
CA ILE A 33 0.73 -1.53 -9.08
C ILE A 33 2.12 -0.95 -8.81
N ASN A 34 3.00 -1.06 -9.80
CA ASN A 34 4.38 -0.54 -9.76
C ASN A 34 4.56 0.73 -10.61
N GLY A 35 3.49 1.49 -10.81
CA GLY A 35 3.51 2.72 -11.60
C GLY A 35 3.92 3.95 -10.79
N GLU A 36 4.43 4.96 -11.49
CA GLU A 36 4.70 6.26 -10.89
C GLU A 36 3.40 6.92 -10.38
N SER A 37 3.49 7.64 -9.27
CA SER A 37 2.35 8.35 -8.68
C SER A 37 1.84 9.40 -9.66
N TYR A 38 0.59 9.24 -10.12
CA TYR A 38 -0.07 10.22 -10.97
C TYR A 38 -0.13 11.60 -10.29
N ARG A 39 -0.40 11.63 -8.98
CA ARG A 39 -0.41 12.86 -8.18
C ARG A 39 0.97 13.52 -8.14
N PHE A 40 2.03 12.72 -8.04
CA PHE A 40 3.40 13.24 -8.04
C PHE A 40 3.76 13.86 -9.39
N LYS A 41 3.45 13.18 -10.50
CA LYS A 41 3.61 13.75 -11.86
C LYS A 41 2.87 15.08 -12.02
N GLN A 42 1.62 15.13 -11.55
CA GLN A 42 0.82 16.34 -11.63
C GLN A 42 1.38 17.47 -10.74
N ALA A 43 1.92 17.14 -9.56
CA ALA A 43 2.58 18.10 -8.69
C ALA A 43 3.84 18.69 -9.35
N LEU A 44 4.69 17.84 -9.95
CA LEU A 44 5.86 18.27 -10.71
C LEU A 44 5.48 19.16 -11.90
N ALA A 45 4.45 18.78 -12.66
CA ALA A 45 3.97 19.59 -13.79
C ALA A 45 3.39 20.95 -13.40
N ARG A 46 3.00 21.13 -12.12
CA ARG A 46 2.51 22.40 -11.57
C ARG A 46 3.60 23.26 -10.95
N GLN A 47 4.79 22.71 -10.71
CA GLN A 47 5.91 23.53 -10.25
C GLN A 47 6.42 24.37 -11.43
N PRO A 48 6.46 25.72 -11.30
CA PRO A 48 7.15 26.52 -12.28
C PRO A 48 8.61 26.08 -12.30
N THR A 49 9.08 25.70 -13.48
CA THR A 49 10.49 25.49 -13.73
C THR A 49 11.09 26.88 -13.83
N ASP A 50 11.76 27.32 -12.76
CA ASP A 50 12.69 28.45 -12.82
C ASP A 50 13.91 28.09 -13.69
#